data_AF-A0A345E0F8-F1
#
_entry.id   AF-A0A345E0F8-F1
#
_cell.length_a   1.000
_cell.length_b   1.000
_cell.length_c   1.000
_cell.angle_alpha   90.00
_cell.angle_beta   90.00
_cell.angle_gamma   90.00
#
_symmetry.space_group_name_H-M   'P 1'
#
loop_
_entity.id
_entity.type
_entity.pdbx_description
1 polymer ?
#
loop_
_entity_poly.entity_id
_entity_poly.type
_entity_poly.pdbx_seq_one_letter_code
_entity_poly.pdbx_strand_id
1 'polypeptide(L)'
;MTRFDAADTAERRKLFAEAVLAHRNRGSQFCTIEVDPADAPGVNADDEEPAPVPWVQFAEKTFNLDCTDAELDRLKGLLDDFPECRIERIERPEEAEGANVRITARSDANRLGQFADRALQVTFGLDDDYRAWVTQV
;
A
#
# COMPACT_ATOMS: atom_id res chain seq x y z
N MET A 1 -3.50 13.84 -16.32
CA MET A 1 -2.33 13.45 -15.51
C MET A 1 -1.87 12.11 -16.03
N THR A 2 -0.65 12.02 -16.55
CA THR A 2 -0.03 10.76 -16.96
C THR A 2 0.10 9.90 -15.71
N ARG A 3 -0.83 8.95 -15.54
CA ARG A 3 -0.77 7.93 -14.51
C ARG A 3 0.51 7.14 -14.78
N PHE A 4 1.43 7.13 -13.83
CA PHE A 4 2.57 6.24 -13.88
C PHE A 4 2.04 4.88 -13.47
N ASP A 5 1.78 4.02 -14.45
CA ASP A 5 1.46 2.62 -14.26
C ASP A 5 2.75 1.80 -14.32
N ALA A 6 2.87 0.83 -13.43
CA ALA A 6 3.90 -0.20 -13.48
C ALA A 6 3.21 -1.54 -13.24
N ALA A 7 3.33 -2.44 -14.21
CA ALA A 7 2.81 -3.81 -14.12
C ALA A 7 3.91 -4.81 -13.76
N ASP A 8 5.19 -4.47 -13.99
CA ASP A 8 6.33 -5.27 -13.54
C ASP A 8 6.70 -4.96 -12.08
N THR A 9 7.13 -5.99 -11.36
CA THR A 9 7.56 -5.88 -9.96
C THR A 9 8.71 -4.90 -9.79
N ALA A 10 9.71 -4.88 -10.68
CA ALA A 10 10.84 -3.97 -10.55
C ALA A 10 10.44 -2.51 -10.83
N GLU A 11 9.58 -2.29 -11.83
CA GLU A 11 8.99 -1.00 -12.18
C GLU A 11 8.12 -0.45 -11.04
N ARG A 12 7.27 -1.28 -10.41
CA ARG A 12 6.46 -0.86 -9.25
C ARG A 12 7.33 -0.42 -8.08
N ARG A 13 8.33 -1.24 -7.74
CA ARG A 13 9.27 -0.92 -6.64
C ARG A 13 10.02 0.38 -6.90
N LYS A 14 10.43 0.61 -8.15
CA LYS A 14 11.07 1.87 -8.57
C LYS A 14 10.10 3.04 -8.45
N LEU A 15 8.88 2.91 -8.98
CA LEU A 15 7.85 3.94 -8.91
C LEU A 15 7.57 4.34 -7.44
N PHE A 16 7.40 3.35 -6.55
CA PHE A 16 7.11 3.61 -5.14
C PHE A 16 8.29 4.24 -4.41
N ALA A 17 9.52 3.83 -4.73
CA ALA A 17 10.72 4.46 -4.18
C ALA A 17 10.83 5.94 -4.63
N GLU A 18 10.59 6.22 -5.91
CA GLU A 18 10.59 7.58 -6.45
C GLU A 18 9.48 8.43 -5.83
N ALA A 19 8.31 7.86 -5.59
CA ALA A 19 7.20 8.53 -4.91
C ALA A 19 7.54 8.92 -3.47
N VAL A 20 8.16 8.01 -2.71
CA VAL A 20 8.64 8.29 -1.34
C VAL A 20 9.68 9.41 -1.35
N LEU A 21 10.62 9.40 -2.31
CA LEU A 21 11.61 10.48 -2.44
C LEU A 21 10.94 11.81 -2.77
N ALA A 22 10.02 11.83 -3.72
CA ALA A 22 9.30 13.02 -4.12
C ALA A 22 8.47 13.60 -2.96
N HIS A 23 7.77 12.77 -2.21
CA HIS A 23 7.04 13.16 -1.00
C HIS A 23 7.97 13.82 0.04
N ARG A 24 9.11 13.18 0.36
CA ARG A 24 10.10 13.72 1.29
C ARG A 24 10.68 15.05 0.84
N ASN A 25 10.97 15.18 -0.46
CA ASN A 25 11.56 16.40 -1.02
C ASN A 25 10.55 17.56 -1.06
N ARG A 26 9.27 17.27 -1.25
CA ARG A 26 8.20 18.28 -1.30
C ARG A 26 7.67 18.64 0.08
N GLY A 27 7.86 17.80 1.08
CA GLY A 27 7.27 17.97 2.41
C GLY A 27 5.75 17.85 2.39
N SER A 28 5.21 17.04 1.47
CA SER A 28 3.78 16.82 1.35
C SER A 28 3.23 16.08 2.56
N GLN A 29 1.92 16.14 2.78
CA GLN A 29 1.31 15.53 3.96
C GLN A 29 1.44 13.99 3.94
N PHE A 30 1.28 13.38 2.77
CA PHE A 30 1.38 11.94 2.57
C PHE A 30 1.68 11.62 1.10
N CYS A 31 2.03 10.37 0.84
CA CYS A 31 2.11 9.73 -0.46
C CYS A 31 1.13 8.55 -0.50
N THR A 32 0.23 8.51 -1.46
CA THR A 32 -0.76 7.42 -1.57
C THR A 32 -0.52 6.59 -2.84
N ILE A 33 -0.50 5.27 -2.67
CA ILE A 33 -0.40 4.28 -3.75
C ILE A 33 -1.70 3.47 -3.75
N GLU A 34 -2.31 3.33 -4.93
CA GLU A 34 -3.56 2.59 -5.13
C GLU A 34 -3.37 1.50 -6.20
N VAL A 35 -4.06 0.38 -6.02
CA VAL A 35 -4.11 -0.74 -6.98
C VAL A 35 -5.14 -0.44 -8.06
N ASP A 36 -4.90 -0.93 -9.28
CA ASP A 36 -5.88 -0.87 -10.37
C ASP A 36 -7.15 -1.65 -9.99
N PRO A 37 -8.36 -1.07 -10.10
CA PRO A 37 -9.61 -1.77 -9.84
C PRO A 37 -9.74 -3.09 -10.60
N ALA A 38 -9.19 -3.19 -11.80
CA ALA A 38 -9.25 -4.41 -12.60
C ALA A 38 -8.38 -5.56 -12.03
N ASP A 39 -7.40 -5.22 -11.19
CA ASP A 39 -6.48 -6.19 -10.57
C ASP A 39 -6.79 -6.37 -9.06
N ALA A 40 -7.78 -5.65 -8.53
CA ALA A 40 -8.17 -5.70 -7.13
C ALA A 40 -9.20 -6.82 -6.87
N PRO A 41 -8.90 -7.82 -6.02
CA PRO A 41 -9.81 -8.93 -5.75
C PRO A 41 -11.14 -8.45 -5.16
N GLY A 42 -12.25 -8.89 -5.74
CA GLY A 42 -13.59 -8.55 -5.26
C GLY A 42 -14.07 -7.13 -5.62
N VAL A 43 -13.28 -6.36 -6.37
CA VAL A 43 -13.70 -5.08 -6.93
C VAL A 43 -14.22 -5.29 -8.35
N ASN A 44 -15.46 -4.89 -8.62
CA ASN A 44 -15.99 -4.79 -9.96
C ASN A 44 -16.25 -3.32 -10.30
N ALA A 45 -15.48 -2.79 -11.26
CA ALA A 45 -15.54 -1.38 -11.63
C ALA A 45 -16.88 -0.97 -12.27
N ASP A 46 -17.68 -1.93 -12.74
CA ASP A 46 -18.98 -1.70 -13.36
C ASP A 46 -20.15 -1.71 -12.35
N ASP A 47 -19.88 -1.96 -11.06
CA ASP A 47 -20.91 -1.89 -10.01
C ASP A 47 -21.38 -0.44 -9.79
N GLU A 48 -22.65 -0.25 -9.40
CA GLU A 48 -23.19 1.10 -9.10
C GLU A 48 -22.42 1.77 -7.94
N GLU A 49 -21.97 0.96 -6.98
CA GLU A 49 -21.10 1.37 -5.87
C GLU A 49 -19.95 0.36 -5.75
N PRO A 50 -18.83 0.55 -6.48
CA PRO A 50 -17.72 -0.38 -6.45
C PRO A 50 -17.05 -0.39 -5.07
N ALA A 51 -16.62 -1.57 -4.64
CA ALA A 51 -15.82 -1.71 -3.42
C ALA A 51 -14.52 -0.89 -3.51
N PRO A 52 -13.99 -0.39 -2.37
CA PRO A 52 -12.74 0.37 -2.37
C PRO A 52 -11.59 -0.52 -2.84
N VAL A 53 -10.71 0.05 -3.69
CA VAL A 53 -9.49 -0.65 -4.10
C VAL A 53 -8.46 -0.67 -2.98
N PRO A 54 -7.59 -1.70 -2.92
CA PRO A 54 -6.46 -1.73 -2.02
C PRO A 54 -5.54 -0.51 -2.20
N TRP A 55 -5.08 0.03 -1.09
CA TRP A 55 -4.19 1.18 -1.06
C TRP A 55 -3.18 1.08 0.07
N VAL A 56 -2.07 1.79 -0.07
CA VAL A 56 -1.12 2.03 1.00
C VAL A 56 -0.70 3.50 0.97
N GLN A 57 -0.72 4.14 2.13
CA GLN A 57 -0.31 5.52 2.30
C GLN A 57 0.96 5.58 3.14
N PHE A 58 1.91 6.44 2.76
CA PHE A 58 3.11 6.72 3.53
C PHE A 58 3.14 8.18 3.94
N ALA A 59 3.31 8.43 5.24
CA ALA A 59 3.48 9.76 5.80
C ALA A 59 4.59 9.73 6.84
N GLU A 60 5.54 10.66 6.72
CA GLU A 60 6.74 10.76 7.57
C GLU A 60 7.59 9.47 7.57
N LYS A 61 7.25 8.52 8.43
CA LYS A 61 7.92 7.24 8.67
C LYS A 61 6.91 6.12 8.93
N THR A 62 5.65 6.30 8.56
CA THR A 62 4.57 5.38 8.87
C THR A 62 3.80 5.05 7.62
N PHE A 63 3.64 3.76 7.36
CA PHE A 63 2.66 3.24 6.41
C PHE A 63 1.30 3.10 7.09
N ASN A 64 0.26 3.39 6.33
CA ASN A 64 -1.14 3.30 6.72
C ASN A 64 -1.87 2.50 5.64
N LEU A 65 -2.72 1.56 6.06
CA LEU A 65 -3.56 0.75 5.19
C LEU A 65 -4.76 0.21 5.97
N ASP A 66 -5.86 -0.02 5.27
CA ASP A 66 -7.02 -0.73 5.81
C ASP A 66 -7.00 -2.17 5.33
N CYS A 67 -7.35 -3.09 6.21
CA CYS A 67 -7.36 -4.51 5.90
C CYS A 67 -8.39 -5.28 6.75
N THR A 68 -8.91 -6.38 6.23
CA THR A 68 -9.70 -7.37 6.96
C THR A 68 -8.82 -8.16 7.94
N ASP A 69 -9.43 -8.96 8.81
CA ASP A 69 -8.67 -9.81 9.75
C ASP A 69 -7.77 -10.84 9.04
N ALA A 70 -8.26 -11.43 7.96
CA ALA A 70 -7.48 -12.39 7.19
C ALA A 70 -6.29 -11.72 6.47
N GLU A 71 -6.49 -10.49 5.99
CA GLU A 71 -5.45 -9.67 5.38
C GLU A 71 -4.40 -9.22 6.42
N LEU A 72 -4.86 -8.79 7.61
CA LEU A 72 -3.98 -8.43 8.72
C LEU A 72 -3.06 -9.59 9.13
N ASP A 73 -3.57 -10.82 9.14
CA ASP A 73 -2.75 -12.00 9.46
C ASP A 73 -1.68 -12.26 8.40
N ARG A 74 -1.99 -12.05 7.11
CA ARG A 74 -0.99 -12.10 6.02
C ARG A 74 0.06 -10.99 6.16
N LEU A 75 -0.39 -9.77 6.48
CA LEU A 75 0.48 -8.62 6.72
C LEU A 75 1.44 -8.86 7.89
N LYS A 76 0.97 -9.46 8.99
CA LYS A 76 1.84 -9.83 10.12
C LYS A 76 2.92 -10.83 9.70
N GLY A 77 2.55 -11.85 8.91
CA GLY A 77 3.53 -12.79 8.36
C GLY A 77 4.57 -12.12 7.46
N LEU A 78 4.17 -11.13 6.67
CA LEU A 78 5.10 -10.35 5.84
C LEU A 78 6.12 -9.56 6.67
N LEU A 79 5.75 -9.06 7.85
CA LEU A 79 6.64 -8.24 8.68
C LEU A 79 7.85 -9.02 9.20
N ASP A 80 7.80 -10.34 9.21
CA ASP A 80 8.97 -11.18 9.54
C ASP A 80 10.11 -11.01 8.52
N ASP A 81 9.79 -10.67 7.26
CA ASP A 81 10.76 -10.40 6.19
C ASP A 81 11.29 -8.95 6.22
N PHE A 82 10.65 -8.06 6.98
CA PHE A 82 10.95 -6.62 7.05
C PHE A 82 11.18 -6.18 8.51
N PRO A 83 12.33 -6.52 9.12
CA PRO A 83 12.59 -6.25 10.53
C PRO A 83 12.62 -4.76 10.92
N GLU A 84 12.79 -3.86 9.95
CA GLU A 84 12.68 -2.40 10.12
C GLU A 84 11.23 -1.90 10.24
N CYS A 85 10.24 -2.73 9.86
CA CYS A 85 8.83 -2.41 9.86
C CYS A 85 8.16 -2.97 11.11
N ARG A 86 7.37 -2.16 11.82
CA ARG A 86 6.64 -2.59 13.02
C ARG A 86 5.26 -1.98 13.09
N ILE A 87 4.26 -2.81 13.37
CA ILE A 87 2.91 -2.33 13.69
C ILE A 87 3.00 -1.47 14.95
N GLU A 88 2.69 -0.19 14.79
CA GLU A 88 2.58 0.79 15.86
C GLU A 88 1.17 0.81 16.43
N ARG A 89 0.16 0.69 15.55
CA ARG A 89 -1.25 0.77 15.96
C ARG A 89 -2.14 -0.08 15.04
N ILE A 90 -3.19 -0.64 15.63
CA ILE A 90 -4.32 -1.24 14.94
C ILE A 90 -5.59 -0.59 15.50
N GLU A 91 -6.37 0.07 14.66
CA GLU A 91 -7.66 0.66 15.01
C GLU A 91 -8.78 -0.16 14.35
N ARG A 92 -9.81 -0.51 15.12
CA ARG A 92 -10.95 -1.32 14.68
C ARG A 92 -12.22 -0.53 14.95
N PRO A 93 -12.74 0.21 13.96
CA PRO A 93 -13.98 0.97 14.12
C PRO A 93 -15.16 0.02 14.36
N GLU A 94 -16.12 0.43 15.19
CA GLU A 94 -17.36 -0.35 15.41
C GLU A 94 -18.30 -0.34 14.19
N GLU A 95 -18.18 0.69 13.34
CA GLU A 95 -19.04 0.93 12.17
C GLU A 95 -18.46 0.40 10.85
N ALA A 96 -17.29 -0.26 10.88
CA ALA A 96 -16.63 -0.75 9.68
C ALA A 96 -16.12 -2.18 9.85
N GLU A 97 -16.30 -2.99 8.81
CA GLU A 97 -15.70 -4.32 8.74
C GLU A 97 -14.23 -4.20 8.34
N GLY A 98 -13.33 -4.17 9.32
CA GLY A 98 -11.89 -4.15 9.08
C GLY A 98 -11.07 -3.50 10.19
N ALA A 99 -9.78 -3.36 9.91
CA ALA A 99 -8.83 -2.70 10.78
C ALA A 99 -7.97 -1.72 9.97
N ASN A 100 -7.83 -0.50 10.48
CA ASN A 100 -6.80 0.42 10.05
C ASN A 100 -5.48 0.08 10.76
N VAL A 101 -4.40 -0.11 10.01
CA VAL A 101 -3.10 -0.53 10.54
C VAL A 101 -2.06 0.55 10.25
N ARG A 102 -1.31 0.92 11.28
CA ARG A 102 -0.16 1.83 11.17
C ARG A 102 1.13 1.09 11.41
N ILE A 103 2.06 1.18 10.48
CA ILE A 103 3.34 0.48 10.49
C ILE A 103 4.46 1.50 10.41
N THR A 104 5.25 1.62 11.48
CA THR A 104 6.47 2.42 11.45
C THR A 104 7.53 1.72 10.60
N ALA A 105 8.18 2.48 9.72
CA ALA A 105 9.25 2.00 8.84
C ALA A 105 10.32 3.10 8.68
N ARG A 106 11.50 2.88 9.28
CA ARG A 106 12.63 3.80 9.21
C ARG A 106 13.69 3.26 8.26
N SER A 107 13.48 3.45 6.97
CA SER A 107 14.38 2.94 5.94
C SER A 107 14.60 3.94 4.79
N ASP A 108 15.51 3.57 3.89
CA ASP A 108 15.73 4.28 2.64
C ASP A 108 14.56 4.07 1.66
N ALA A 109 14.45 4.92 0.65
CA ALA A 109 13.31 4.89 -0.26
C ALA A 109 13.20 3.59 -1.06
N ASN A 110 14.31 2.92 -1.38
CA ASN A 110 14.27 1.66 -2.13
C ASN A 110 13.70 0.53 -1.27
N ARG A 111 14.06 0.48 0.03
CA ARG A 111 13.47 -0.46 0.97
C ARG A 111 12.00 -0.16 1.25
N LEU A 112 11.64 1.10 1.38
CA LEU A 112 10.25 1.50 1.55
C LEU A 112 9.39 1.18 0.32
N GLY A 113 9.92 1.38 -0.90
CA GLY A 113 9.24 0.98 -2.13
C GLY A 113 9.07 -0.54 -2.24
N GLN A 114 10.08 -1.32 -1.83
CA GLN A 114 9.97 -2.78 -1.74
C GLN A 114 8.92 -3.24 -0.73
N PHE A 115 8.89 -2.61 0.44
CA PHE A 115 7.88 -2.89 1.45
C PHE A 115 6.48 -2.55 0.94
N ALA A 116 6.28 -1.38 0.32
CA ALA A 116 4.98 -0.98 -0.22
C ALA A 116 4.43 -1.96 -1.27
N ASP A 117 5.28 -2.39 -2.22
CA ASP A 117 4.95 -3.42 -3.22
C ASP A 117 4.54 -4.73 -2.57
N ARG A 118 5.35 -5.23 -1.63
CA ARG A 118 5.08 -6.49 -0.94
C ARG A 118 3.87 -6.41 0.00
N ALA A 119 3.67 -5.27 0.66
CA ALA A 119 2.53 -5.04 1.53
C ALA A 119 1.23 -5.09 0.73
N LEU A 120 1.16 -4.43 -0.44
CA LEU A 120 0.02 -4.53 -1.33
C LEU A 120 -0.19 -5.97 -1.81
N GLN A 121 0.86 -6.57 -2.38
CA GLN A 121 0.74 -7.89 -2.99
C GLN A 121 0.32 -8.98 -2.00
N VAL A 122 0.99 -9.09 -0.85
CA VAL A 122 0.78 -10.17 0.12
C VAL A 122 -0.48 -9.96 0.95
N THR A 123 -0.73 -8.73 1.39
CA THR A 123 -1.89 -8.43 2.23
C THR A 123 -3.16 -8.69 1.44
N PHE A 124 -3.26 -8.16 0.22
CA PHE A 124 -4.48 -8.22 -0.58
C PHE A 124 -4.53 -9.40 -1.56
N GLY A 125 -3.48 -10.25 -1.60
CA GLY A 125 -3.46 -11.43 -2.47
C GLY A 125 -3.45 -11.09 -3.96
N LEU A 126 -2.69 -10.05 -4.34
CA LEU A 126 -2.57 -9.60 -5.72
C LEU A 126 -1.62 -10.50 -6.50
N ASP A 127 -1.87 -10.66 -7.79
CA ASP A 127 -0.98 -11.35 -8.73
C ASP A 127 0.36 -10.60 -8.87
N ASP A 128 1.37 -11.22 -9.49
CA ASP A 128 2.70 -10.62 -9.63
C ASP A 128 2.78 -9.48 -10.65
N ASP A 129 1.82 -9.44 -11.58
CA ASP A 129 1.67 -8.45 -12.63
C ASP A 129 0.64 -7.35 -12.32
N TYR A 130 0.15 -7.28 -11.07
CA TYR A 130 -0.83 -6.27 -10.66
C TYR A 130 -0.36 -4.84 -10.97
N ARG A 131 -1.29 -3.98 -11.36
CA ARG A 131 -0.99 -2.57 -11.62
C ARG A 131 -1.30 -1.73 -10.41
N ALA A 132 -0.47 -0.72 -10.21
CA ALA A 132 -0.68 0.29 -9.20
C ALA A 132 -0.11 1.63 -9.67
N TRP A 133 -0.60 2.70 -9.07
CA TRP A 133 -0.16 4.06 -9.35
C TRP A 133 -0.10 4.89 -8.08
N VAL A 134 0.56 6.03 -8.21
CA VAL A 134 0.68 7.01 -7.11
C VAL A 134 -0.33 8.13 -7.35
N THR A 135 -1.30 8.29 -6.45
CA THR A 135 -2.38 9.29 -6.61
C THR A 135 -2.05 10.65 -6.00
N GLN A 136 -1.20 10.68 -4.98
CA GLN A 136 -0.88 11.90 -4.21
C GLN A 136 0.60 11.87 -3.80
N VAL A 137 1.34 12.97 -4.04
CA VAL A 137 2.77 13.15 -3.72
C VAL A 137 3.17 14.58 -3.47
#